data_AF-A0A9D1EEI9-F1
#
_entry.id   AF-A0A9D1EEI9-F1
#
_cell.length_a   1.000
_cell.length_b   1.000
_cell.length_c   1.000
_cell.angle_alpha   90.00
_cell.angle_beta   90.00
_cell.angle_gamma   90.00
#
_symmetry.space_group_name_H-M   'P 1'
#
loop_
_entity.id
_entity.type
_entity.pdbx_description
1 polymer ?
#
loop_
_entity_poly.entity_id
_entity_poly.type
_entity_poly.pdbx_seq_one_letter_code
_entity_poly.pdbx_strand_id
1 'polypeptide(L)'
;MYDRIYYAKKLYDQILVGKIDRFPHELFEYGVITNEKTALEVIRYSFEYYMRWKPEEIQQISLELLKKLSLDSLLAYIDFPDGIKNKKESLVYLLSILYPNKYSYSFEERTIDMLKDVLEETDQKFPRNWFFGVQGKQRLCICLNYIITQYVSVESIEALYAFFSKKGIVSFLQKYKLYSHQRRIYDTPVDFLHDMLDDSQKSLFLHDYYKFMYLLKK
;
A
#
# COMPACT_ATOMS: atom_id res chain seq x y z
N MET A 1 13.66 12.73 21.69
CA MET A 1 13.12 11.49 21.08
C MET A 1 13.50 10.23 21.86
N TYR A 2 14.77 10.04 22.27
CA TYR A 2 15.20 8.89 23.09
C TYR A 2 14.45 8.74 24.42
N ASP A 3 14.19 9.85 25.09
CA ASP A 3 13.52 9.85 26.41
C ASP A 3 12.08 9.30 26.35
N ARG A 4 11.35 9.59 25.27
CA ARG A 4 9.96 9.10 25.12
C ARG A 4 9.89 7.60 24.89
N ILE A 5 10.71 7.05 23.99
CA ILE A 5 10.69 5.61 23.72
C ILE A 5 11.05 4.84 24.99
N TYR A 6 12.04 5.34 25.74
CA TYR A 6 12.38 4.79 27.04
C TYR A 6 11.20 4.85 28.03
N TYR A 7 10.55 6.01 28.13
CA TYR A 7 9.36 6.18 28.95
C TYR A 7 8.19 5.25 28.54
N ALA A 8 7.95 5.09 27.24
CA ALA A 8 6.94 4.19 26.70
C ALA A 8 7.20 2.73 27.08
N LYS A 9 8.47 2.28 26.99
CA LYS A 9 8.89 0.93 27.42
C LYS A 9 8.65 0.76 28.93
N LYS A 10 9.04 1.75 29.75
CA LYS A 10 8.79 1.73 31.20
C LYS A 10 7.30 1.65 31.57
N LEU A 11 6.44 2.36 30.84
CA LEU A 11 4.99 2.26 31.02
C LEU A 11 4.47 0.89 30.62
N TYR A 12 4.98 0.32 29.54
CA TYR A 12 4.64 -1.04 29.14
C TYR A 12 5.00 -2.07 30.23
N ASP A 13 6.18 -1.95 30.86
CA ASP A 13 6.57 -2.80 31.99
C ASP A 13 5.52 -2.73 33.12
N GLN A 14 5.01 -1.54 33.41
CA GLN A 14 3.96 -1.34 34.42
C GLN A 14 2.62 -1.94 34.02
N ILE A 15 2.26 -1.90 32.74
CA ILE A 15 1.06 -2.57 32.21
C ILE A 15 1.17 -4.08 32.39
N LEU A 16 2.31 -4.67 32.00
CA LEU A 16 2.51 -6.12 32.09
C LEU A 16 2.45 -6.66 33.53
N VAL A 17 2.92 -5.88 34.52
CA VAL A 17 2.82 -6.26 35.94
C VAL A 17 1.51 -5.83 36.61
N GLY A 18 0.56 -5.26 35.85
CA GLY A 18 -0.76 -4.86 36.35
C GLY A 18 -0.76 -3.62 37.27
N LYS A 19 0.26 -2.76 37.19
CA LYS A 19 0.32 -1.50 37.94
C LYS A 19 -0.53 -0.39 37.30
N ILE A 20 -0.67 -0.42 35.98
CA ILE A 20 -1.53 0.47 35.20
C ILE A 20 -2.26 -0.35 34.14
N ASP A 21 -3.50 0.02 33.80
CA ASP A 21 -4.33 -0.82 32.92
C ASP A 21 -4.05 -0.61 31.43
N ARG A 22 -3.55 0.57 31.04
CA ARG A 22 -3.37 0.97 29.65
C ARG A 22 -2.37 2.10 29.50
N PHE A 23 -1.90 2.31 28.26
CA PHE A 23 -1.06 3.45 27.94
C PHE A 23 -1.83 4.77 28.15
N PRO A 24 -1.20 5.79 28.78
CA PRO A 24 -1.77 7.15 28.83
C PRO A 24 -1.96 7.73 27.43
N HIS A 25 -3.00 8.54 27.25
CA HIS A 25 -3.32 9.12 25.94
C HIS A 25 -2.23 10.11 25.50
N GLU A 26 -1.68 10.85 26.45
CA GLU A 26 -0.64 11.86 26.28
C GLU A 26 0.64 11.30 25.66
N LEU A 27 0.86 9.98 25.75
CA LEU A 27 2.00 9.31 25.11
C LEU A 27 1.93 9.40 23.58
N PHE A 28 0.74 9.52 23.02
CA PHE A 28 0.45 9.44 21.58
C PHE A 28 -0.16 10.74 21.01
N GLU A 29 0.18 11.91 21.56
CA GLU A 29 -0.31 13.21 21.06
C GLU A 29 0.70 13.95 20.15
N TYR A 30 1.74 13.26 19.64
CA TYR A 30 2.88 13.90 18.97
C TYR A 30 2.91 13.75 17.43
N GLY A 31 1.80 13.29 16.84
CA GLY A 31 1.62 13.12 15.40
C GLY A 31 1.89 11.70 14.89
N VAL A 32 1.33 11.37 13.72
CA VAL A 32 1.23 10.01 13.17
C VAL A 32 2.58 9.26 13.13
N ILE A 33 3.57 9.83 12.43
CA ILE A 33 4.93 9.23 12.28
C ILE A 33 5.57 8.95 13.64
N THR A 34 5.42 9.91 14.54
CA THR A 34 6.04 9.90 15.85
C THR A 34 5.40 8.84 16.75
N ASN A 35 4.07 8.75 16.71
CA ASN A 35 3.28 7.78 17.47
C ASN A 35 3.52 6.36 16.99
N GLU A 36 3.52 6.16 15.67
CA GLU A 36 3.79 4.87 15.04
C GLU A 36 5.17 4.35 15.45
N LYS A 37 6.22 5.19 15.36
CA LYS A 37 7.57 4.81 15.79
C LYS A 37 7.60 4.36 17.25
N THR A 38 6.86 5.00 18.13
CA THR A 38 6.80 4.59 19.54
C THR A 38 6.04 3.29 19.72
N ALA A 39 4.91 3.10 19.05
CA ALA A 39 4.16 1.85 19.09
C ALA A 39 5.04 0.67 18.60
N LEU A 40 5.73 0.83 17.48
CA LEU A 40 6.64 -0.18 16.93
C LEU A 40 7.78 -0.53 17.88
N GLU A 41 8.38 0.46 18.54
CA GLU A 41 9.46 0.23 19.50
C GLU A 41 9.02 -0.53 20.75
N VAL A 42 7.79 -0.29 21.23
CA VAL A 42 7.23 -1.02 22.37
C VAL A 42 6.87 -2.45 21.96
N ILE A 43 6.25 -2.64 20.80
CA ILE A 43 5.95 -3.97 20.24
C ILE A 43 7.23 -4.78 20.07
N ARG A 44 8.26 -4.19 19.45
CA ARG A 44 9.58 -4.81 19.28
C ARG A 44 10.19 -5.19 20.63
N TYR A 45 10.17 -4.27 21.60
CA TYR A 45 10.69 -4.51 22.94
C TYR A 45 9.98 -5.69 23.63
N SER A 46 8.66 -5.82 23.46
CA SER A 46 7.93 -6.97 24.00
C SER A 46 8.44 -8.30 23.46
N PHE A 47 8.67 -8.39 22.15
CA PHE A 47 9.13 -9.63 21.53
C PHE A 47 10.59 -9.94 21.87
N GLU A 48 11.47 -8.93 21.80
CA GLU A 48 12.90 -9.15 21.98
C GLU A 48 13.31 -9.32 23.46
N TYR A 49 12.70 -8.58 24.37
CA TYR A 49 13.09 -8.59 25.79
C TYR A 49 12.32 -9.63 26.61
N TYR A 50 10.99 -9.62 26.52
CA TYR A 50 10.15 -10.51 27.34
C TYR A 50 10.01 -11.89 26.72
N MET A 51 9.70 -11.96 25.42
CA MET A 51 9.56 -13.25 24.74
C MET A 51 10.91 -13.85 24.34
N ARG A 52 11.99 -13.04 24.34
CA ARG A 52 13.34 -13.42 23.87
C ARG A 52 13.35 -13.97 22.45
N TRP A 53 12.38 -13.55 21.65
CA TRP A 53 12.22 -14.04 20.29
C TRP A 53 13.31 -13.51 19.39
N LYS A 54 13.89 -14.43 18.62
CA LYS A 54 14.65 -14.06 17.43
C LYS A 54 13.67 -13.64 16.34
N PRO A 55 14.12 -12.83 15.36
CA PRO A 55 13.25 -12.41 14.29
C PRO A 55 12.58 -13.56 13.52
N GLU A 56 13.14 -14.77 13.49
CA GLU A 56 12.52 -15.96 12.88
C GLU A 56 11.26 -16.43 13.62
N GLU A 57 11.25 -16.31 14.95
CA GLU A 57 10.19 -16.80 15.81
C GLU A 57 8.95 -15.90 15.76
N ILE A 58 9.11 -14.67 15.26
CA ILE A 58 8.04 -13.69 15.18
C ILE A 58 6.93 -14.08 14.19
N GLN A 59 7.16 -15.06 13.32
CA GLN A 59 6.10 -15.60 12.45
C GLN A 59 4.94 -16.19 13.24
N GLN A 60 5.17 -16.55 14.51
CA GLN A 60 4.15 -17.05 15.43
C GLN A 60 3.22 -15.94 15.96
N ILE A 61 3.43 -14.68 15.53
CA ILE A 61 2.57 -13.57 15.92
C ILE A 61 1.12 -13.84 15.55
N SER A 62 0.23 -13.54 16.49
CA SER A 62 -1.21 -13.60 16.28
C SER A 62 -1.86 -12.43 17.02
N LEU A 63 -3.07 -12.05 16.60
CA LEU A 63 -3.82 -11.01 17.32
C LEU A 63 -4.14 -11.42 18.76
N GLU A 64 -4.31 -12.71 19.00
CA GLU A 64 -4.52 -13.24 20.36
C GLU A 64 -3.27 -13.05 21.23
N LEU A 65 -2.08 -13.31 20.66
CA LEU A 65 -0.82 -13.06 21.35
C LEU A 65 -0.64 -11.57 21.64
N LEU A 66 -0.89 -10.71 20.66
CA LEU A 66 -0.81 -9.25 20.85
C LEU A 66 -1.73 -8.78 21.97
N LYS A 67 -2.96 -9.31 22.03
CA LYS A 67 -3.90 -9.00 23.11
C LYS A 67 -3.44 -9.54 24.47
N LYS A 68 -2.90 -10.76 24.54
CA LYS A 68 -2.32 -11.33 25.78
C LYS A 68 -1.15 -10.50 26.30
N LEU A 69 -0.40 -9.88 25.40
CA LEU A 69 0.70 -8.98 25.72
C LEU A 69 0.24 -7.53 25.93
N SER A 70 -1.06 -7.23 25.88
CA SER A 70 -1.60 -5.85 25.98
C SER A 70 -1.05 -4.88 24.92
N LEU A 71 -0.69 -5.39 23.74
CA LEU A 71 -0.14 -4.65 22.61
C LEU A 71 -1.20 -4.32 21.55
N ASP A 72 -2.40 -4.88 21.63
CA ASP A 72 -3.46 -4.70 20.64
C ASP A 72 -3.89 -3.24 20.50
N SER A 73 -3.90 -2.49 21.60
CA SER A 73 -4.17 -1.04 21.59
C SER A 73 -3.15 -0.23 20.77
N LEU A 74 -1.90 -0.72 20.66
CA LEU A 74 -0.85 -0.04 19.92
C LEU A 74 -1.03 -0.14 18.41
N LEU A 75 -1.78 -1.14 17.93
CA LEU A 75 -2.07 -1.31 16.51
C LEU A 75 -2.85 -0.12 15.92
N ALA A 76 -3.59 0.61 16.75
CA ALA A 76 -4.33 1.80 16.32
C ALA A 76 -3.41 2.97 15.90
N TYR A 77 -2.12 2.93 16.27
CA TYR A 77 -1.13 3.93 15.91
C TYR A 77 -0.24 3.51 14.73
N ILE A 78 -0.46 2.33 14.15
CA ILE A 78 0.27 1.83 12.99
C ILE A 78 -0.45 2.27 11.71
N ASP A 79 0.29 2.84 10.76
CA ASP A 79 -0.25 3.31 9.48
C ASP A 79 -0.38 2.14 8.49
N PHE A 80 -1.42 1.33 8.70
CA PHE A 80 -1.70 0.20 7.83
C PHE A 80 -2.10 0.66 6.42
N PRO A 81 -1.52 0.08 5.35
CA PRO A 81 -1.87 0.45 4.00
C PRO A 81 -3.34 0.15 3.68
N ASP A 82 -3.94 1.03 2.88
CA ASP A 82 -5.30 0.82 2.36
C ASP A 82 -5.39 -0.49 1.57
N GLY A 83 -6.42 -1.28 1.86
CA GLY A 83 -6.72 -2.51 1.12
C GLY A 83 -6.20 -3.79 1.75
N ILE A 84 -5.71 -3.75 2.99
CA ILE A 84 -5.49 -4.97 3.77
C ILE A 84 -6.80 -5.76 3.87
N LYS A 85 -6.79 -6.98 3.33
CA LYS A 85 -7.99 -7.81 3.15
C LYS A 85 -8.41 -8.51 4.44
N ASN A 86 -7.44 -8.89 5.27
CA ASN A 86 -7.70 -9.66 6.48
C ASN A 86 -6.62 -9.49 7.54
N LYS A 87 -6.93 -10.01 8.73
CA LYS A 87 -6.06 -9.98 9.91
C LYS A 87 -4.66 -10.60 9.68
N LYS A 88 -4.56 -11.64 8.85
CA LYS A 88 -3.27 -12.29 8.55
C LYS A 88 -2.38 -11.37 7.74
N GLU A 89 -2.94 -10.66 6.77
CA GLU A 89 -2.21 -9.67 5.99
C GLU A 89 -1.77 -8.48 6.85
N SER A 90 -2.60 -8.02 7.81
CA SER A 90 -2.18 -7.02 8.81
C SER A 90 -0.93 -7.46 9.57
N LEU A 91 -0.86 -8.74 9.95
CA LEU A 91 0.30 -9.28 10.65
C LEU A 91 1.53 -9.33 9.74
N VAL A 92 1.39 -9.75 8.48
CA VAL A 92 2.51 -9.75 7.51
C VAL A 92 3.06 -8.33 7.32
N TYR A 93 2.17 -7.34 7.18
CA TYR A 93 2.59 -5.94 7.11
C TYR A 93 3.33 -5.51 8.38
N LEU A 94 2.75 -5.77 9.56
CA LEU A 94 3.37 -5.47 10.85
C LEU A 94 4.78 -6.10 10.98
N LEU A 95 4.96 -7.33 10.51
CA LEU A 95 6.27 -7.99 10.51
C LEU A 95 7.26 -7.30 9.57
N SER A 96 6.82 -6.84 8.40
CA SER A 96 7.68 -6.15 7.43
C SER A 96 8.20 -4.82 7.96
N ILE A 97 7.41 -4.08 8.75
CA ILE A 97 7.85 -2.80 9.34
C ILE A 97 8.68 -3.00 10.61
N LEU A 98 8.41 -4.04 11.39
CA LEU A 98 9.23 -4.38 12.56
C LEU A 98 10.61 -4.94 12.13
N TYR A 99 10.67 -5.79 11.11
CA TYR A 99 11.88 -6.50 10.68
C TYR A 99 12.05 -6.47 9.15
N PRO A 100 12.29 -5.28 8.56
CA PRO A 100 12.33 -5.08 7.10
C PRO A 100 13.42 -5.88 6.39
N ASN A 101 14.49 -6.25 7.09
CA ASN A 101 15.59 -7.05 6.53
C ASN A 101 15.23 -8.54 6.36
N LYS A 102 14.11 -9.01 6.93
CA LYS A 102 13.70 -10.42 6.90
C LYS A 102 12.33 -10.65 6.30
N TYR A 103 11.41 -9.72 6.50
CA TYR A 103 10.06 -9.81 5.97
C TYR A 103 9.84 -8.71 4.96
N SER A 104 9.46 -9.09 3.75
CA SER A 104 9.04 -8.15 2.72
C SER A 104 7.52 -8.04 2.70
N TYR A 105 7.04 -6.82 2.49
CA TYR A 105 5.67 -6.55 2.09
C TYR A 105 5.74 -5.81 0.76
N SER A 106 5.48 -6.52 -0.34
CA SER A 106 5.56 -5.94 -1.68
C SER A 106 4.29 -5.13 -1.98
N PHE A 107 4.45 -3.81 -2.06
CA PHE A 107 3.36 -2.92 -2.47
C PHE A 107 2.80 -3.29 -3.84
N GLU A 108 3.67 -3.71 -4.77
CA GLU A 108 3.29 -4.12 -6.12
C GLU A 108 2.46 -5.40 -6.12
N GLU A 109 2.92 -6.46 -5.45
CA GLU A 109 2.21 -7.73 -5.37
C GLU A 109 0.80 -7.54 -4.79
N ARG A 110 0.67 -6.75 -3.72
CA ARG A 110 -0.62 -6.48 -3.07
C ARG A 110 -1.56 -5.67 -3.95
N THR A 111 -1.01 -4.73 -4.72
CA THR A 111 -1.78 -3.98 -5.71
C THR A 111 -2.31 -4.90 -6.80
N ILE A 112 -1.49 -5.82 -7.29
CA ILE A 112 -1.88 -6.82 -8.30
C ILE A 112 -2.90 -7.80 -7.72
N ASP A 113 -2.72 -8.28 -6.49
CA ASP A 113 -3.67 -9.17 -5.81
C ASP A 113 -5.04 -8.49 -5.64
N MET A 114 -5.08 -7.20 -5.30
CA MET A 114 -6.34 -6.45 -5.23
C MET A 114 -6.99 -6.31 -6.61
N LEU A 115 -6.20 -6.02 -7.65
CA LEU A 115 -6.71 -5.94 -9.02
C LEU A 115 -7.32 -7.28 -9.45
N LYS A 116 -6.64 -8.40 -9.20
CA LYS A 116 -7.13 -9.74 -9.57
C LYS A 116 -8.46 -10.05 -8.90
N ASP A 117 -8.58 -9.86 -7.58
CA ASP A 117 -9.85 -10.05 -6.86
C ASP A 117 -10.98 -9.21 -7.49
N VAL A 118 -10.70 -7.93 -7.79
CA VAL A 118 -11.68 -7.02 -8.40
C VAL A 118 -12.07 -7.45 -9.82
N LEU A 119 -11.20 -8.13 -10.56
CA LEU A 119 -11.49 -8.64 -11.91
C LEU A 119 -12.19 -10.00 -11.89
N GLU A 120 -11.87 -10.86 -10.93
CA GLU A 120 -12.45 -12.20 -10.76
C GLU A 120 -13.85 -12.15 -10.15
N GLU A 121 -14.08 -11.25 -9.20
CA GLU A 121 -15.37 -11.10 -8.52
C GLU A 121 -16.22 -9.97 -9.13
N THR A 122 -17.39 -10.33 -9.64
CA THR A 122 -18.29 -9.39 -10.34
C THR A 122 -18.67 -8.19 -9.47
N ASP A 123 -18.96 -8.41 -8.18
CA ASP A 123 -19.42 -7.39 -7.24
C ASP A 123 -18.31 -6.68 -6.44
N GLN A 124 -17.08 -7.20 -6.49
CA GLN A 124 -15.95 -6.62 -5.77
C GLN A 124 -15.53 -5.30 -6.41
N LYS A 125 -15.32 -4.31 -5.54
CA LYS A 125 -14.89 -2.95 -5.90
C LYS A 125 -13.62 -2.61 -5.16
N PHE A 126 -12.79 -1.76 -5.77
CA PHE A 126 -11.67 -1.17 -5.07
C PHE A 126 -12.13 -0.47 -3.77
N PRO A 127 -11.34 -0.55 -2.69
CA PRO A 127 -11.64 0.17 -1.45
C PRO A 127 -11.86 1.67 -1.70
N ARG A 128 -12.64 2.31 -0.83
CA ARG A 128 -12.84 3.75 -0.91
C ARG A 128 -11.48 4.46 -0.79
N ASN A 129 -11.23 5.44 -1.66
CA ASN A 129 -9.99 6.21 -1.72
C ASN A 129 -8.71 5.40 -2.05
N TRP A 130 -8.82 4.15 -2.49
CA TRP A 130 -7.65 3.30 -2.77
C TRP A 130 -6.66 3.89 -3.79
N PHE A 131 -7.19 4.64 -4.77
CA PHE A 131 -6.42 5.36 -5.78
C PHE A 131 -6.18 6.85 -5.45
N PHE A 132 -6.33 7.27 -4.19
CA PHE A 132 -6.10 8.66 -3.78
C PHE A 132 -4.64 8.92 -3.38
N GLY A 133 -4.16 10.16 -3.62
CA GLY A 133 -2.81 10.59 -3.27
C GLY A 133 -1.70 9.92 -4.08
N VAL A 134 -0.46 10.08 -3.62
CA VAL A 134 0.75 9.59 -4.32
C VAL A 134 0.74 8.07 -4.46
N GLN A 135 0.47 7.34 -3.37
CA GLN A 135 0.38 5.88 -3.39
C GLN A 135 -0.78 5.40 -4.26
N GLY A 136 -1.92 6.09 -4.24
CA GLY A 136 -3.05 5.75 -5.10
C GLY A 136 -2.74 5.89 -6.58
N LYS A 137 -1.99 6.94 -6.96
CA LYS A 137 -1.47 7.10 -8.32
C LYS A 137 -0.51 5.96 -8.69
N GLN A 138 0.42 5.59 -7.81
CA GLN A 138 1.33 4.45 -8.02
C GLN A 138 0.58 3.13 -8.21
N ARG A 139 -0.43 2.85 -7.37
CA ARG A 139 -1.30 1.66 -7.53
C ARG A 139 -1.94 1.61 -8.90
N LEU A 140 -2.44 2.75 -9.37
CA LEU A 140 -3.09 2.83 -10.68
C LEU A 140 -2.13 2.53 -11.83
N CYS A 141 -0.88 3.04 -11.77
CA CYS A 141 0.17 2.71 -12.74
C CYS A 141 0.55 1.22 -12.69
N ILE A 142 0.71 0.63 -11.50
CA ILE A 142 0.99 -0.80 -11.34
C ILE A 142 -0.14 -1.64 -11.95
N CYS A 143 -1.41 -1.30 -11.68
CA CYS A 143 -2.55 -1.99 -12.27
C CYS A 143 -2.50 -1.93 -13.80
N LEU A 144 -2.21 -0.76 -14.38
CA LEU A 144 -2.13 -0.58 -15.83
C LEU A 144 -0.99 -1.41 -16.42
N ASN A 145 0.19 -1.36 -15.82
CA ASN A 145 1.37 -2.10 -16.26
C ASN A 145 1.09 -3.60 -16.29
N TYR A 146 0.48 -4.12 -15.23
CA TYR A 146 0.06 -5.52 -15.16
C TYR A 146 -0.91 -5.86 -16.31
N ILE A 147 -1.96 -5.06 -16.52
CA ILE A 147 -2.94 -5.31 -17.60
C ILE A 147 -2.30 -5.30 -18.99
N ILE A 148 -1.42 -4.33 -19.27
CA ILE A 148 -0.72 -4.23 -20.55
C ILE A 148 0.16 -5.45 -20.76
N THR A 149 0.98 -5.78 -19.77
CA THR A 149 1.90 -6.93 -19.82
C THR A 149 1.16 -8.25 -20.05
N GLN A 150 -0.03 -8.43 -19.47
CA GLN A 150 -0.79 -9.67 -19.56
C GLN A 150 -1.69 -9.76 -20.80
N TYR A 151 -2.26 -8.64 -21.26
CA TYR A 151 -3.38 -8.66 -22.22
C TYR A 151 -3.17 -7.81 -23.48
N VAL A 152 -2.07 -7.06 -23.58
CA VAL A 152 -1.78 -6.20 -24.74
C VAL A 152 -0.53 -6.70 -25.44
N SER A 153 -0.68 -7.14 -26.69
CA SER A 153 0.44 -7.47 -27.56
C SER A 153 0.74 -6.30 -28.48
N VAL A 154 1.88 -5.65 -28.27
CA VAL A 154 2.41 -4.57 -29.11
C VAL A 154 3.91 -4.73 -29.26
N GLU A 155 4.42 -4.39 -30.44
CA GLU A 155 5.83 -4.62 -30.81
C GLU A 155 6.76 -3.48 -30.37
N SER A 156 6.21 -2.33 -29.96
CA SER A 156 6.98 -1.16 -29.56
C SER A 156 6.23 -0.23 -28.62
N ILE A 157 6.98 0.64 -27.95
CA ILE A 157 6.42 1.72 -27.13
C ILE A 157 5.55 2.67 -27.97
N GLU A 158 5.95 2.97 -29.20
CA GLU A 158 5.13 3.78 -30.11
C GLU A 158 3.78 3.11 -30.42
N ALA A 159 3.78 1.80 -30.69
CA ALA A 159 2.54 1.06 -30.91
C ALA A 159 1.64 1.08 -29.67
N LEU A 160 2.22 1.12 -28.47
CA LEU A 160 1.48 1.28 -27.23
C LEU A 160 0.83 2.67 -27.11
N TYR A 161 1.55 3.76 -27.41
CA TYR A 161 0.96 5.10 -27.48
C TYR A 161 -0.16 5.18 -28.53
N ALA A 162 0.07 4.59 -29.71
CA ALA A 162 -0.93 4.50 -30.75
C ALA A 162 -2.19 3.78 -30.28
N PHE A 163 -2.05 2.66 -29.56
CA PHE A 163 -3.16 1.93 -28.95
C PHE A 163 -3.95 2.81 -27.97
N PHE A 164 -3.28 3.54 -27.09
CA PHE A 164 -3.93 4.43 -26.11
C PHE A 164 -4.61 5.66 -26.72
N SER A 165 -4.31 6.01 -27.98
CA SER A 165 -4.98 7.08 -28.72
C SER A 165 -6.25 6.65 -29.48
N LYS A 166 -6.59 5.35 -29.51
CA LYS A 166 -7.74 4.83 -30.27
C LYS A 166 -9.06 5.04 -29.54
N LYS A 167 -10.18 5.16 -30.28
CA LYS A 167 -11.53 5.31 -29.71
C LYS A 167 -11.91 4.17 -28.73
N GLY A 168 -11.42 2.95 -28.96
CA GLY A 168 -11.68 1.79 -28.11
C GLY A 168 -10.97 1.78 -26.75
N ILE A 169 -10.06 2.73 -26.48
CA ILE A 169 -9.28 2.73 -25.24
C ILE A 169 -10.16 2.89 -24.00
N VAL A 170 -11.25 3.64 -24.10
CA VAL A 170 -12.20 3.84 -22.99
C VAL A 170 -12.86 2.51 -22.62
N SER A 171 -13.36 1.77 -23.61
CA SER A 171 -13.95 0.44 -23.40
C SER A 171 -12.94 -0.55 -22.83
N PHE A 172 -11.68 -0.50 -23.30
CA PHE A 172 -10.59 -1.30 -22.75
C PHE A 172 -10.36 -0.99 -21.27
N LEU A 173 -10.21 0.28 -20.88
CA LEU A 173 -10.02 0.67 -19.48
C LEU A 173 -11.25 0.39 -18.60
N GLN A 174 -12.46 0.46 -19.17
CA GLN A 174 -13.69 0.09 -18.46
C GLN A 174 -13.77 -1.41 -18.20
N LYS A 175 -13.38 -2.25 -19.16
CA LYS A 175 -13.31 -3.71 -19.01
C LYS A 175 -12.46 -4.11 -17.79
N TYR A 176 -11.36 -3.39 -17.55
CA TYR A 176 -10.47 -3.64 -16.42
C TYR A 176 -10.73 -2.72 -15.21
N LYS A 177 -11.92 -2.09 -15.14
CA LYS A 177 -12.35 -1.24 -14.01
C LYS A 177 -11.41 -0.06 -13.70
N LEU A 178 -10.55 0.38 -14.62
CA LEU A 178 -9.60 1.48 -14.40
C LEU A 178 -10.07 2.85 -14.91
N TYR A 179 -11.01 2.90 -15.86
CA TYR A 179 -11.37 4.17 -16.54
C TYR A 179 -11.86 5.27 -15.61
N SER A 180 -12.75 4.94 -14.66
CA SER A 180 -13.30 5.91 -13.70
C SER A 180 -12.23 6.48 -12.76
N HIS A 181 -11.20 5.70 -12.45
CA HIS A 181 -10.09 6.08 -11.59
C HIS A 181 -9.05 6.88 -12.38
N GLN A 182 -8.72 6.45 -13.59
CA GLN A 182 -7.85 7.17 -14.52
C GLN A 182 -8.35 8.59 -14.76
N ARG A 183 -9.62 8.78 -15.11
CA ARG A 183 -10.18 10.10 -15.45
C ARG A 183 -10.18 11.10 -14.29
N ARG A 184 -10.04 10.63 -13.05
CA ARG A 184 -9.93 11.49 -11.86
C ARG A 184 -8.51 12.04 -11.66
N ILE A 185 -7.50 11.37 -12.20
CA ILE A 185 -6.08 11.68 -11.97
C ILE A 185 -5.43 12.26 -13.22
N TYR A 186 -5.85 11.83 -14.40
CA TYR A 186 -5.24 12.17 -15.67
C TYR A 186 -6.27 12.74 -16.64
N ASP A 187 -5.85 13.73 -17.44
CA ASP A 187 -6.71 14.37 -18.44
C ASP A 187 -7.08 13.41 -19.58
N THR A 188 -6.12 12.58 -20.01
CA THR A 188 -6.30 11.62 -21.09
C THR A 188 -5.74 10.23 -20.74
N PRO A 189 -6.21 9.15 -21.39
CA PRO A 189 -5.58 7.83 -21.29
C PRO A 189 -4.11 7.83 -21.73
N VAL A 190 -3.73 8.74 -22.63
CA VAL A 190 -2.34 8.88 -23.10
C VAL A 190 -1.44 9.44 -21.99
N ASP A 191 -1.93 10.41 -21.20
CA ASP A 191 -1.22 10.91 -20.01
C ASP A 191 -1.02 9.79 -18.98
N PHE A 192 -2.04 8.95 -18.80
CA PHE A 192 -1.98 7.81 -17.90
C PHE A 192 -0.94 6.77 -18.33
N LEU A 193 -0.90 6.43 -19.62
CA LEU A 193 0.14 5.56 -20.15
C LEU A 193 1.53 6.17 -19.94
N HIS A 194 1.71 7.44 -20.32
CA HIS A 194 3.01 8.11 -20.25
C HIS A 194 3.58 8.11 -18.84
N ASP A 195 2.74 8.36 -17.84
CA ASP A 195 3.15 8.41 -16.44
C ASP A 195 3.43 7.02 -15.83
N MET A 196 2.84 5.96 -16.37
CA MET A 196 3.14 4.58 -15.99
C MET A 196 4.51 4.11 -16.47
N LEU A 197 4.94 4.55 -17.65
CA LEU A 197 6.18 4.11 -18.28
C LEU A 197 7.43 4.52 -17.47
N ASP A 198 8.47 3.70 -17.55
CA ASP A 198 9.78 4.05 -17.03
C ASP A 198 10.38 5.22 -17.80
N ASP A 199 11.24 6.01 -17.15
CA ASP A 199 11.83 7.20 -17.77
C ASP A 199 12.66 6.88 -19.03
N SER A 200 13.22 5.67 -19.12
CA SER A 200 13.93 5.18 -20.32
C SER A 200 13.00 4.87 -21.50
N GLN A 201 11.70 4.65 -21.23
CA GLN A 201 10.68 4.34 -22.23
C GLN A 201 9.85 5.58 -22.60
N LYS A 202 9.87 6.64 -21.78
CA LYS A 202 9.13 7.87 -22.03
C LYS A 202 9.68 8.60 -23.25
N SER A 203 8.76 9.11 -24.06
CA SER A 203 9.06 10.03 -25.15
C SER A 203 8.04 11.15 -25.15
N LEU A 204 8.49 12.37 -24.90
CA LEU A 204 7.64 13.57 -24.92
C LEU A 204 7.01 13.75 -26.32
N PHE A 205 7.78 13.50 -27.37
CA PHE A 205 7.28 13.58 -28.75
C PHE A 205 6.10 12.63 -28.98
N LEU A 206 6.24 11.36 -28.59
CA LEU A 206 5.15 10.38 -28.76
C LEU A 206 3.94 10.74 -27.89
N HIS A 207 4.19 11.18 -26.65
CA HIS A 207 3.13 11.60 -25.74
C HIS A 207 2.30 12.76 -26.31
N ASP A 208 2.95 13.86 -26.72
CA ASP A 208 2.26 15.04 -27.27
C ASP A 208 1.51 14.70 -28.57
N TYR A 209 2.16 13.97 -29.48
CA TYR A 209 1.56 13.57 -30.75
C TYR A 209 0.30 12.71 -30.53
N TYR A 210 0.40 11.63 -29.76
CA TYR A 210 -0.72 10.72 -29.56
C TYR A 210 -1.81 11.30 -28.65
N LYS A 211 -1.48 12.22 -27.74
CA LYS A 211 -2.45 13.01 -26.97
C LYS A 211 -3.25 13.91 -27.91
N PHE A 212 -2.59 14.64 -28.81
CA PHE A 212 -3.27 15.44 -29.82
C PHE A 212 -4.20 14.58 -30.69
N MET A 213 -3.72 13.44 -31.17
CA MET A 213 -4.51 12.50 -31.98
C MET A 213 -5.72 11.93 -31.23
N TYR A 214 -5.60 11.70 -29.92
CA TYR A 214 -6.72 11.29 -29.07
C TYR A 214 -7.77 12.41 -28.96
N LEU A 215 -7.33 13.64 -28.71
CA LEU A 215 -8.21 14.81 -28.53
C LEU A 215 -8.93 15.21 -29.81
N LEU A 216 -8.29 15.09 -30.98
CA LEU A 216 -8.94 15.35 -32.29
C LEU A 216 -10.09 14.39 -32.62
N LYS A 217 -10.04 13.16 -32.09
CA LYS A 217 -11.01 12.10 -32.39
C LYS A 217 -12.20 12.07 -31.43
N LYS A 218 -12.16 12.91 -30.39
CA LYS A 218 -13.19 13.04 -29.36
C LYS A 218 -14.28 14.01 -29.81
#